data_AF-A0A2K3LGB1-F1
#
_entry.id   AF-A0A2K3LGB1-F1
#
_cell.length_a   1.000
_cell.length_b   1.000
_cell.length_c   1.000
_cell.angle_alpha   90.00
_cell.angle_beta   90.00
_cell.angle_gamma   90.00
#
_symmetry.space_group_name_H-M   'P 1'
#
loop_
_entity.id
_entity.type
_entity.pdbx_description
1 polymer ?
#
loop_
_entity_poly.entity_id
_entity_poly.type
_entity_poly.pdbx_seq_one_letter_code
_entity_poly.pdbx_strand_id
1 'polypeptide(L)' 'MDRVQEADENNKTSVVGLAIKGNKKSKYVVQWALDKFVHEGISIFKLIHVRAVINGVPTP' A
#
# COMPACT_ATOMS: atom_id res chain seq x y z
N MET A 1 38.92 -4.21 21.40
CA MET A 1 37.54 -4.67 21.59
C MET A 1 36.67 -3.95 20.58
N ASP A 2 36.49 -4.57 19.44
CA ASP A 2 35.59 -4.10 18.40
C ASP A 2 34.16 -4.15 18.94
N ARG A 3 33.56 -2.98 19.12
CA ARG A 3 32.11 -2.87 19.24
C ARG A 3 31.55 -3.14 17.86
N VAL A 4 31.27 -4.42 17.59
CA VAL A 4 30.43 -4.82 16.46
C VAL A 4 29.09 -4.12 16.67
N GLN A 5 28.85 -3.08 15.86
CA GLN A 5 27.55 -2.43 15.78
C GLN A 5 26.61 -3.37 15.02
N GLU A 6 25.48 -3.60 15.66
CA GLU A 6 24.42 -4.54 15.35
C GLU A 6 23.81 -4.24 13.96
N ALA A 7 24.15 -5.07 12.97
CA ALA A 7 23.75 -4.90 11.57
C ALA A 7 22.38 -5.54 11.26
N ASP A 8 21.39 -5.43 12.15
CA ASP A 8 20.07 -6.07 11.97
C ASP A 8 18.86 -5.13 12.10
N GLU A 9 19.06 -3.80 12.15
CA GLU A 9 17.93 -2.84 12.13
C GLU A 9 17.55 -2.32 10.73
N ASN A 10 18.25 -2.74 9.68
CA ASN A 10 18.24 -2.03 8.39
C ASN A 10 17.54 -2.75 7.22
N ASN A 11 16.73 -3.78 7.49
CA ASN A 11 15.85 -4.37 6.46
C ASN A 11 14.37 -4.17 6.81
N LYS A 12 14.01 -2.93 7.11
CA LYS A 12 12.61 -2.54 7.22
C LYS A 12 12.01 -2.50 5.82
N THR A 13 11.39 -3.60 5.41
CA THR A 13 10.61 -3.68 4.18
C THR A 13 9.35 -2.81 4.30
N SER A 14 9.41 -1.60 3.75
CA SER A 14 8.26 -0.71 3.67
C SER A 14 7.28 -1.22 2.61
N VAL A 15 5.99 -1.26 2.95
CA VAL A 15 4.91 -1.72 2.07
C VAL A 15 3.85 -0.63 1.97
N VAL A 16 3.45 -0.28 0.75
CA VAL A 16 2.39 0.69 0.50
C VAL A 16 1.07 -0.04 0.22
N GLY A 17 0.05 0.23 1.04
CA GLY A 17 -1.31 -0.26 0.83
C GLY A 17 -2.16 0.76 0.06
N LEU A 18 -2.82 0.33 -1.02
CA LEU A 18 -3.68 1.17 -1.87
C LEU A 18 -5.11 0.62 -1.89
N ALA A 19 -6.02 1.30 -1.21
CA ALA A 19 -7.44 0.98 -1.25
C ALA A 19 -8.09 1.59 -2.51
N ILE A 20 -8.62 0.75 -3.42
CA ILE A 20 -9.21 1.18 -4.68
C ILE A 20 -10.59 0.56 -4.93
N LYS A 21 -11.51 1.34 -5.52
CA LYS A 21 -12.85 0.87 -5.93
C LYS A 21 -12.83 0.03 -7.23
N GLY A 22 -11.70 -0.03 -7.93
CA GLY A 22 -11.57 -0.77 -9.19
C GLY A 22 -12.26 -0.11 -10.40
N ASN A 23 -12.56 1.19 -10.35
CA ASN A 23 -13.15 1.92 -11.48
C ASN A 23 -12.08 2.57 -12.37
N LYS A 24 -12.46 3.09 -13.54
CA LYS A 24 -11.52 3.78 -14.45
C LYS A 24 -10.77 4.96 -13.81
N LYS A 25 -11.32 5.57 -12.76
CA LYS A 25 -10.68 6.67 -12.00
C LYS A 25 -9.65 6.14 -10.99
N SER A 26 -9.75 4.89 -10.54
CA SER A 26 -8.78 4.28 -9.62
C SER A 26 -7.37 4.20 -10.20
N LYS A 27 -7.19 4.22 -11.53
CA LYS A 27 -5.85 4.26 -12.15
C LYS A 27 -5.01 5.48 -11.74
N TYR A 28 -5.67 6.62 -11.48
CA TYR A 28 -4.97 7.86 -11.13
C TYR A 28 -4.33 7.79 -9.75
N VAL A 29 -4.98 7.12 -8.77
CA VAL A 29 -4.40 6.96 -7.44
C VAL A 29 -3.23 5.97 -7.46
N VAL A 30 -3.31 4.93 -8.29
CA VAL A 30 -2.20 3.99 -8.50
C VAL A 30 -1.01 4.70 -9.13
N GLN A 31 -1.25 5.50 -10.18
CA GLN A 31 -0.19 6.24 -10.85
C GLN A 31 0.46 7.28 -9.93
N TRP A 32 -0.34 8.00 -9.13
CA TRP A 32 0.18 8.91 -8.12
C TRP A 32 1.04 8.20 -7.07
N ALA A 33 0.63 7.03 -6.59
CA ALA A 33 1.39 6.31 -5.59
C ALA A 33 2.72 5.75 -6.15
N LEU A 34 2.73 5.32 -7.41
CA LEU A 34 3.97 4.93 -8.06
C LEU A 34 4.93 6.13 -8.20
N ASP A 35 4.43 7.29 -8.63
CA ASP A 35 5.22 8.53 -8.70
C ASP A 35 5.80 8.92 -7.34
N LYS A 36 5.05 8.77 -6.25
CA LYS A 36 5.53 9.13 -4.90
C LYS A 36 6.50 8.12 -4.30
N PHE A 37 6.10 6.85 -4.24
CA PHE A 37 6.77 5.88 -3.37
C PHE A 37 7.90 5.11 -4.05
N VAL A 38 7.95 5.09 -5.38
CA VAL A 38 9.07 4.46 -6.10
C VAL A 38 10.36 5.25 -5.85
N HIS A 39 10.30 6.58 -5.77
CA HIS A 39 11.46 7.41 -5.44
C HIS A 39 11.95 7.23 -3.99
N GLU A 40 11.09 6.75 -3.09
CA GLU A 40 11.44 6.43 -1.69
C GLU A 40 12.05 5.03 -1.54
N GLY A 41 12.33 4.33 -2.65
CA GLY A 41 12.90 2.99 -2.63
C GLY A 41 11.89 1.88 -2.28
N ILE A 42 10.59 2.20 -2.25
CA ILE A 42 9.54 1.21 -1.97
C ILE A 42 9.21 0.43 -3.24
N SER A 43 9.36 -0.88 -3.17
CA SER A 43 9.11 -1.79 -4.30
C SER A 43 7.85 -2.64 -4.13
N ILE A 44 7.23 -2.67 -2.93
CA ILE A 44 6.08 -3.52 -2.62
C ILE A 44 4.81 -2.69 -2.47
N PHE A 45 3.86 -2.92 -3.36
CA PHE A 45 2.54 -2.31 -3.36
C PHE A 45 1.46 -3.37 -3.19
N LYS A 46 0.57 -3.19 -2.20
CA LYS A 46 -0.60 -4.05 -1.96
C LYS A 46 -1.86 -3.30 -2.36
N LEU A 47 -2.50 -3.71 -3.46
CA LEU A 47 -3.79 -3.16 -3.88
C LEU A 47 -4.93 -3.88 -3.16
N ILE A 48 -5.78 -3.12 -2.49
CA ILE A 48 -6.95 -3.60 -1.76
C ILE A 48 -8.19 -3.14 -2.51
N HIS A 49 -8.93 -4.08 -3.08
CA HIS A 49 -10.19 -3.76 -3.74
C HIS A 49 -11.30 -3.51 -2.71
N VAL A 50 -11.81 -2.28 -2.66
CA VAL A 50 -12.88 -1.87 -1.75
C VAL A 50 -14.24 -2.10 -2.40
N ARG A 51 -14.96 -3.10 -1.91
CA ARG A 51 -16.36 -3.35 -2.28
C ARG A 51 -17.26 -2.36 -1.54
N ALA A 52 -18.24 -1.78 -2.24
CA ALA A 52 -19.11 -0.73 -1.69
C ALA A 52 -19.98 -1.25 -0.53
N VAL A 53 -20.41 -0.29 0.30
CA VAL A 53 -21.21 -0.48 1.52
C VAL A 53 -22.49 -1.27 1.22
N ILE A 54 -22.81 -2.21 2.10
CA ILE A 54 -24.10 -2.89 2.10
C ILE A 54 -25.14 -1.85 2.51
N ASN A 55 -25.85 -1.29 1.52
CA ASN A 55 -26.80 -0.18 1.72
C ASN A 55 -28.13 -0.60 2.35
N GLY A 56 -28.32 -1.88 2.62
CA GLY A 56 -29.52 -2.40 3.25
C GLY A 56 -29.44 -3.91 3.33
N VAL A 57 -29.87 -4.45 4.46
CA VAL A 57 -30.17 -5.87 4.60
C VAL A 57 -31.67 -5.99 4.34
N PRO A 58 -32.12 -6.83 3.38
CA PRO A 58 -33.55 -7.03 3.18
C PRO A 58 -34.13 -7.59 4.49
N THR A 59 -34.93 -6.77 5.15
CA THR A 59 -35.70 -7.17 6.33
C THR A 59 -37.02 -7.75 5.83
N PRO A 60 -37.48 -8.90 6.35
CA PRO A 60 -38.71 -9.55 5.93
C PRO A 60 -39.96 -8.75 6.28
#